data_AF-A0A7C0Z2X9-F1
#
_entry.id   AF-A0A7C0Z2X9-F1
#
_cell.length_a   1.000
_cell.length_b   1.000
_cell.length_c   1.000
_cell.angle_alpha   90.00
_cell.angle_beta   90.00
_cell.angle_gamma   90.00
#
_symmetry.space_group_name_H-M   'P 1'
#
loop_
_entity.id
_entity.type
_entity.pdbx_description
1 polymer ?
#
loop_
_entity_poly.entity_id
_entity_poly.type
_entity_poly.pdbx_seq_one_letter_code
_entity_poly.pdbx_strand_id
1 'polypeptide(L)'
;MSPPPSKQKNKASFFYALSLGTELGFLIAIPLIIFLLLGLFLDKKFETFPIFLICGILIGLGATFVDVYYLVLPFLEKRSGKRSVDKQ
;
A
#
# COMPACT_ATOMS: atom_id res chain seq x y z
N MET A 1 -1.59 -45.61 16.30
CA MET A 1 -0.88 -45.04 15.13
C MET A 1 -1.48 -43.66 14.88
N SER A 2 -0.84 -42.59 15.34
CA SER A 2 -1.36 -41.22 15.17
C SER A 2 -0.98 -40.69 13.79
N PRO A 3 -1.89 -40.04 13.04
CA PRO A 3 -1.56 -39.49 11.73
C PRO A 3 -0.54 -38.35 11.84
N PRO A 4 0.38 -38.20 10.87
CA PRO A 4 1.46 -37.21 10.91
C PRO A 4 0.96 -35.77 10.76
N PRO A 5 1.65 -34.77 11.34
CA PRO A 5 1.19 -33.38 11.38
C PRO A 5 1.31 -32.69 10.02
N SER A 6 0.30 -31.89 9.73
CA SER A 6 -0.05 -31.26 8.45
C SER A 6 0.92 -30.15 7.99
N LYS A 7 1.62 -30.41 6.88
CA LYS A 7 2.48 -29.47 6.11
C LYS A 7 1.69 -28.37 5.35
N GLN A 8 0.50 -27.99 5.77
CA GLN A 8 -0.38 -27.06 5.02
C GLN A 8 -0.31 -25.59 5.50
N LYS A 9 0.31 -25.32 6.65
CA LYS A 9 0.35 -23.96 7.26
C LYS A 9 1.19 -22.93 6.49
N ASN A 10 2.17 -23.34 5.67
CA ASN A 10 3.13 -22.41 5.05
C ASN A 10 2.62 -21.72 3.76
N LYS A 11 1.73 -22.36 3.00
CA LYS A 11 1.21 -21.74 1.78
C LYS A 11 0.23 -20.61 2.10
N ALA A 12 -0.68 -20.85 3.04
CA ALA A 12 -1.69 -19.87 3.45
C ALA A 12 -1.05 -18.58 4.04
N SER A 13 -0.01 -18.71 4.86
CA SER A 13 0.71 -17.56 5.43
C SER A 13 1.47 -16.75 4.38
N PHE A 14 2.06 -17.42 3.38
CA PHE A 14 2.74 -16.76 2.26
C PHE A 14 1.76 -16.00 1.37
N PHE A 15 0.65 -16.61 0.96
CA PHE A 15 -0.39 -15.93 0.18
C PHE A 15 -0.99 -14.73 0.95
N TYR A 16 -1.13 -14.85 2.26
CA TYR A 16 -1.61 -13.76 3.10
C TYR A 16 -0.62 -12.59 3.17
N ALA A 17 0.67 -12.88 3.39
CA ALA A 17 1.71 -11.84 3.37
C ALA A 17 1.80 -11.17 1.99
N LEU A 18 1.65 -11.94 0.92
CA LEU A 18 1.64 -11.42 -0.45
C LEU A 18 0.42 -10.52 -0.71
N SER A 19 -0.78 -10.95 -0.30
CA SER A 19 -2.00 -10.14 -0.40
C SER A 19 -1.86 -8.82 0.34
N LEU A 20 -1.32 -8.85 1.56
CA LEU A 20 -1.07 -7.65 2.36
C LEU A 20 -0.04 -6.71 1.71
N GLY A 21 1.08 -7.25 1.25
CA GLY A 21 2.10 -6.47 0.57
C GLY A 21 1.59 -5.84 -0.72
N THR A 22 0.73 -6.56 -1.46
CA THR A 22 0.12 -6.08 -2.71
C THR A 22 -0.88 -4.96 -2.44
N GLU A 23 -1.75 -5.13 -1.44
CA GLU A 23 -2.73 -4.10 -1.04
C GLU A 23 -2.03 -2.79 -0.63
N LEU A 24 -0.99 -2.89 0.20
CA LEU A 24 -0.16 -1.75 0.59
C LEU A 24 0.62 -1.17 -0.59
N GLY A 25 1.14 -2.03 -1.48
CA GLY A 25 1.84 -1.61 -2.69
C GLY A 25 0.95 -0.81 -3.63
N PHE A 26 -0.29 -1.24 -3.86
CA PHE A 26 -1.26 -0.48 -4.66
C PHE A 26 -1.67 0.82 -4.01
N LEU A 27 -1.85 0.84 -2.68
CA LEU A 27 -2.17 2.06 -1.94
C LEU A 27 -1.12 3.17 -2.18
N ILE A 28 0.15 2.79 -2.29
CA ILE A 28 1.26 3.72 -2.56
C ILE A 28 1.42 4.00 -4.06
N ALA A 29 1.33 2.97 -4.90
CA ALA A 29 1.63 3.09 -6.32
C ALA A 29 0.57 3.91 -7.08
N ILE A 30 -0.71 3.77 -6.73
CA ILE A 30 -1.81 4.48 -7.38
C ILE A 30 -1.64 6.01 -7.33
N PRO A 31 -1.52 6.65 -6.14
CA PRO A 31 -1.36 8.10 -6.08
C PRO A 31 -0.10 8.56 -6.80
N LEU A 32 1.04 7.87 -6.65
CA LEU A 32 2.26 8.21 -7.36
C LEU A 32 2.10 8.19 -8.88
N ILE A 33 1.48 7.14 -9.44
CA ILE A 33 1.24 7.03 -10.89
C ILE A 33 0.29 8.13 -11.37
N ILE A 34 -0.78 8.42 -10.62
CA ILE A 34 -1.74 9.48 -10.96
C ILE A 34 -1.04 10.84 -11.04
N PHE A 35 -0.28 11.21 -10.01
CA PHE A 35 0.40 12.51 -9.98
C PHE A 35 1.54 12.59 -11.00
N LEU A 36 2.24 11.47 -11.25
CA LEU A 36 3.28 11.41 -12.29
C LEU A 36 2.68 11.63 -13.69
N LEU A 37 1.60 10.93 -14.02
CA LEU A 37 0.91 11.07 -15.31
C LEU A 37 0.32 12.47 -15.47
N LEU A 38 -0.27 13.01 -14.40
CA LEU A 38 -0.83 14.36 -14.39
C LEU A 38 0.26 15.42 -14.57
N GLY A 39 1.38 15.29 -13.88
CA GLY A 39 2.55 16.17 -14.03
C GLY A 39 3.15 16.11 -15.43
N LEU A 40 3.30 14.90 -16.00
CA LEU A 40 3.77 14.70 -17.36
C LEU A 40 2.81 15.34 -18.40
N PHE A 41 1.51 15.19 -18.19
CA PHE A 41 0.50 15.76 -19.08
C PHE A 41 0.50 17.28 -19.04
N LEU A 42 0.64 17.88 -17.85
CA LEU A 42 0.78 19.33 -17.67
C LEU A 42 2.07 19.85 -18.31
N ASP A 43 3.20 19.19 -18.06
CA ASP A 43 4.49 19.58 -18.67
C ASP A 43 4.43 19.60 -20.19
N LYS A 44 3.78 18.59 -20.80
CA LYS A 44 3.59 18.53 -22.25
C LYS A 44 2.65 19.62 -22.77
N LYS A 45 1.61 19.98 -22.01
CA LYS A 45 0.64 20.99 -22.42
C LYS A 45 1.17 22.41 -22.32
N PHE A 46 2.02 22.68 -21.34
CA PHE A 46 2.56 24.01 -21.06
C PHE A 46 4.01 24.20 -21.56
N GLU A 47 4.60 23.21 -22.24
CA GLU A 47 6.02 23.21 -22.66
C GLU A 47 7.01 23.52 -21.52
N THR A 48 6.62 23.21 -20.29
CA THR A 48 7.36 23.52 -19.05
C THR A 48 8.13 22.32 -18.52
N PHE A 49 8.29 21.29 -19.35
CA PHE A 49 9.03 20.07 -19.00
C PHE A 49 10.43 20.43 -18.46
N PRO A 50 10.81 19.99 -17.24
CA PRO A 50 10.17 18.99 -16.38
C PRO A 50 9.58 19.54 -15.05
N ILE A 51 9.08 20.78 -15.02
CA ILE A 51 8.73 21.45 -13.75
C ILE A 51 7.48 20.84 -13.10
N PHE A 52 6.37 20.66 -13.83
CA PHE A 52 5.14 20.09 -13.27
C PHE A 52 5.29 18.60 -12.97
N LEU A 53 6.14 17.87 -13.69
CA LEU A 53 6.48 16.50 -13.33
C LEU A 53 7.19 16.43 -11.99
N ILE A 54 8.18 17.30 -11.72
CA ILE A 54 8.87 17.35 -10.44
C ILE A 54 7.88 17.71 -9.32
N CYS A 55 7.06 18.75 -9.52
CA CYS A 55 6.03 19.13 -8.55
C CYS A 55 5.02 17.99 -8.32
N GLY A 56 4.60 17.31 -9.38
CA GLY A 56 3.69 16.17 -9.30
C GLY A 56 4.28 15.02 -8.49
N ILE A 57 5.55 14.68 -8.69
CA ILE A 57 6.25 13.66 -7.90
C ILE A 57 6.31 14.08 -6.43
N LEU A 58 6.66 15.33 -6.12
CA LEU A 58 6.72 15.82 -4.73
C LEU A 58 5.36 15.76 -4.04
N ILE A 59 4.30 16.18 -4.74
CA ILE A 59 2.92 16.11 -4.24
C ILE A 59 2.50 14.64 -4.06
N GLY A 60 2.80 13.77 -5.02
CA GLY A 60 2.47 12.35 -4.94
C GLY A 60 3.21 11.64 -3.81
N LEU A 61 4.46 12.02 -3.54
CA LEU A 61 5.21 11.53 -2.41
C LEU A 61 4.58 11.99 -1.09
N GLY A 62 4.21 13.27 -0.98
CA GLY A 62 3.51 13.83 0.17
C GLY A 62 2.16 13.15 0.41
N ALA A 63 1.36 12.94 -0.65
CA ALA A 63 0.09 12.23 -0.59
C ALA A 63 0.28 10.79 -0.09
N THR A 64 1.31 10.10 -0.58
CA THR A 64 1.67 8.76 -0.11
C THR A 64 1.97 8.74 1.39
N PHE A 65 2.73 9.72 1.90
CA PHE A 65 3.00 9.82 3.34
C PHE A 65 1.71 10.01 4.15
N VAL A 66 0.80 10.86 3.67
CA VAL A 66 -0.51 11.08 4.30
C VAL A 66 -1.35 9.81 4.29
N ASP A 67 -1.45 9.11 3.15
CA ASP A 67 -2.19 7.85 3.03
C ASP A 67 -1.62 6.77 3.95
N VAL A 68 -0.29 6.64 4.04
CA VAL A 68 0.33 5.69 4.96
C VAL A 68 0.01 6.04 6.42
N TYR A 69 0.15 7.32 6.79
CA TYR A 69 -0.10 7.74 8.17
C TYR A 69 -1.58 7.57 8.57
N TYR A 70 -2.51 8.01 7.73
CA TYR A 70 -3.94 8.00 8.08
C TYR A 70 -4.64 6.70 7.75
N LEU A 71 -4.15 5.89 6.82
CA LEU A 71 -4.82 4.65 6.39
C LEU A 71 -4.11 3.41 6.94
N VAL A 72 -2.78 3.34 6.87
CA VAL A 72 -2.05 2.14 7.29
C VAL A 72 -1.98 2.03 8.81
N LEU A 73 -1.70 3.13 9.53
CA LEU A 73 -1.63 3.10 11.00
C LEU A 73 -2.92 2.58 11.66
N PRO A 74 -4.14 3.11 11.36
CA PRO A 74 -5.35 2.58 11.97
C PRO A 74 -5.70 1.18 11.45
N PHE A 75 -5.28 0.80 10.24
CA PHE A 75 -5.52 -0.55 9.72
C PHE A 75 -4.68 -1.61 10.45
N LEU A 76 -3.43 -1.27 10.79
CA LEU A 76 -2.56 -2.11 11.62
C LEU A 76 -3.07 -2.18 13.07
N GLU A 77 -3.51 -1.06 13.63
CA GLU A 77 -4.03 -1.01 15.00
C GLU A 77 -5.36 -1.78 15.15
N LYS A 78 -6.28 -1.62 14.19
CA LYS A 78 -7.56 -2.35 14.15
C LYS A 78 -7.41 -3.87 14.02
N ARG A 79 -6.31 -4.35 13.41
CA ARG A 79 -6.00 -5.80 13.37
C ARG A 79 -5.31 -6.31 14.63
N SER A 80 -4.56 -5.47 15.34
CA SER A 80 -3.89 -5.85 16.59
C SER A 80 -4.90 -6.06 17.74
N GLY A 81 -5.92 -5.19 17.83
CA GLY A 81 -6.91 -5.23 18.92
C GLY A 81 -7.96 -6.35 18.87
N LYS A 82 -8.06 -7.11 17.76
CA LYS A 82 -9.10 -8.16 17.60
C LYS A 82 -8.69 -9.57 18.04
N ARG A 83 -7.46 -9.80 18.49
CA ARG A 83 -6.99 -11.15 18.91
C ARG A 83 -7.35 -11.55 20.34
N SER A 84 -7.85 -10.64 21.16
CA SER A 84 -8.11 -10.86 22.59
C SER A 84 -9.57 -11.06 22.97
N VAL A 85 -10.53 -10.83 22.06
CA VAL A 85 -11.98 -10.87 22.41
C VAL A 85 -12.65 -12.23 22.11
N ASP A 86 -12.03 -13.10 21.30
CA ASP A 86 -12.60 -14.42 20.93
C ASP A 86 -12.20 -15.57 21.89
N LYS A 87 -11.68 -15.25 23.08
CA LYS A 87 -11.27 -16.24 24.10
C LYS A 87 -11.96 -16.01 25.45
N GLN A 88 -13.25 -15.72 25.45
CA GLN A 88 -14.05 -15.76 26.67
C GLN A 88 -15.36 -16.50 26.46
#